data_AF-I3ZB48-F1
#
_entry.id   AF-I3ZB48-F1
#
_cell.length_a   1.000
_cell.length_b   1.000
_cell.length_c   1.000
_cell.angle_alpha   90.00
_cell.angle_beta   90.00
_cell.angle_gamma   90.00
#
_symmetry.space_group_name_H-M   'P 1'
#
loop_
_entity.id
_entity.type
_entity.pdbx_description
1 polymer ?
#
loop_
_entity_poly.entity_id
_entity_poly.type
_entity_poly.pdbx_seq_one_letter_code
_entity_poly.pdbx_strand_id
1 'polypeptide(L)'
;MRHAKQVLASLTVGLPLLVWGVSAGSAVAAAAPAAYAQDAHPELPAGPGRDVTLATCTKCHAISNVTGQHKDRDGWTATITKMVGYGATGTDDDFGLILDYVTKNFGLDSPPAAAGAAADAAHPKIVVNKETAAQLTTDLGLTDDEAKAVVSYREKNGDYKTIDDLKKVPNVDAKKFDAKKDDLLFS
;
A
#
# COMPACT_ATOMS: atom_id res chain seq x y z
N MET A 1 53.44 24.75 -55.47
CA MET A 1 54.66 24.47 -54.69
C MET A 1 54.61 23.01 -54.24
N ARG A 2 55.57 22.22 -54.75
CA ARG A 2 56.21 21.01 -54.21
C ARG A 2 55.45 20.17 -53.16
N HIS A 3 55.39 18.84 -53.20
CA HIS A 3 55.71 17.77 -54.14
C HIS A 3 55.25 16.51 -53.39
N ALA A 4 54.62 15.58 -54.10
CA ALA A 4 54.46 14.20 -53.67
C ALA A 4 55.81 13.56 -53.31
N LYS A 5 55.82 12.66 -52.32
CA LYS A 5 56.78 11.55 -52.28
C LYS A 5 56.14 10.33 -51.60
N GLN A 6 56.00 9.29 -52.41
CA GLN A 6 55.74 7.91 -52.03
C GLN A 6 56.94 7.32 -51.26
N VAL A 7 56.75 6.15 -50.65
CA VAL A 7 57.41 4.88 -51.04
C VAL A 7 57.13 3.81 -49.98
N LEU A 8 56.58 2.67 -50.44
CA LEU A 8 56.52 1.38 -49.74
C LEU A 8 57.93 0.82 -49.52
N ALA A 9 58.17 0.12 -48.41
CA ALA A 9 59.08 -1.03 -48.39
C ALA A 9 58.73 -2.01 -47.26
N SER A 10 58.56 -3.27 -47.66
CA SER A 10 58.30 -4.44 -46.82
C SER A 10 59.60 -5.04 -46.25
N LEU A 11 59.39 -6.04 -45.37
CA LEU A 11 60.19 -7.26 -45.11
C LEU A 11 61.01 -7.35 -43.79
N THR A 12 60.52 -8.30 -42.98
CA THR A 12 61.22 -9.47 -42.38
C THR A 12 62.12 -9.34 -41.14
N VAL A 13 61.66 -10.04 -40.09
CA VAL A 13 62.33 -11.11 -39.30
C VAL A 13 63.46 -10.71 -38.34
N GLY A 14 63.30 -11.08 -37.06
CA GLY A 14 64.42 -11.40 -36.16
C GLY A 14 64.17 -11.18 -34.65
N LEU A 15 63.81 -12.24 -33.93
CA LEU A 15 63.78 -12.41 -32.45
C LEU A 15 65.17 -12.15 -31.81
N PRO A 16 65.33 -11.82 -30.49
CA PRO A 16 64.93 -12.73 -29.41
C PRO A 16 64.45 -12.13 -28.06
N LEU A 17 63.73 -13.01 -27.35
CA LEU A 17 63.54 -13.14 -25.91
C LEU A 17 64.31 -12.18 -24.98
N LEU A 18 63.57 -11.40 -24.20
CA LEU A 18 63.90 -11.18 -22.79
C LEU A 18 62.64 -11.29 -21.93
N VAL A 19 62.63 -12.37 -21.16
CA VAL A 19 61.66 -12.70 -20.12
C VAL A 19 61.75 -11.67 -19.00
N TRP A 20 60.77 -10.78 -18.87
CA TRP A 20 60.54 -10.03 -17.65
C TRP A 20 59.07 -10.16 -17.24
N GLY A 21 58.86 -10.91 -16.15
CA GLY A 21 57.85 -10.61 -15.14
C GLY A 21 56.38 -10.79 -15.53
N VAL A 22 55.84 -11.96 -15.19
CA VAL A 22 54.42 -12.10 -14.89
C VAL A 22 54.05 -11.17 -13.74
N SER A 23 53.18 -10.19 -14.00
CA SER A 23 52.24 -9.68 -13.01
C SER A 23 50.87 -9.60 -13.66
N ALA A 24 50.19 -10.74 -13.69
CA ALA A 24 48.75 -10.80 -13.90
C ALA A 24 48.05 -10.07 -12.74
N GLY A 25 47.89 -8.76 -12.89
CA GLY A 25 47.02 -7.97 -12.03
C GLY A 25 45.58 -8.43 -12.26
N SER A 26 45.09 -9.31 -11.38
CA SER A 26 43.67 -9.64 -11.32
C SER A 26 42.93 -8.37 -10.90
N ALA A 27 42.28 -7.71 -11.85
CA ALA A 27 41.30 -6.68 -11.55
C ALA A 27 40.11 -7.36 -10.88
N VAL A 28 40.08 -7.35 -9.56
CA VAL A 28 38.87 -7.69 -8.79
C VAL A 28 37.89 -6.55 -9.06
N ALA A 29 36.96 -6.77 -9.98
CA ALA A 29 35.78 -5.93 -10.11
C ALA A 29 34.99 -6.07 -8.80
N ALA A 30 35.11 -5.09 -7.91
CA ALA A 30 34.25 -4.97 -6.75
C ALA A 30 32.82 -4.76 -7.25
N ALA A 31 32.02 -5.83 -7.26
CA ALA A 31 30.58 -5.72 -7.40
C ALA A 31 30.07 -4.96 -6.17
N ALA A 32 29.72 -3.69 -6.33
CA ALA A 32 28.98 -2.96 -5.31
C ALA A 32 27.67 -3.73 -5.05
N PRO A 33 27.30 -3.99 -3.78
CA PRO A 33 26.00 -4.58 -3.50
C PRO A 33 24.93 -3.63 -4.05
N ALA A 34 23.99 -4.18 -4.82
CA ALA A 34 22.78 -3.48 -5.19
C ALA A 34 22.11 -3.05 -3.88
N ALA A 35 22.19 -1.76 -3.55
CA ALA A 35 21.42 -1.20 -2.46
C ALA A 35 19.96 -1.47 -2.81
N TYR A 36 19.28 -2.26 -1.98
CA TYR A 36 17.83 -2.33 -2.01
C TYR A 36 17.34 -0.89 -1.86
N ALA A 37 16.81 -0.31 -2.94
CA ALA A 37 16.11 0.95 -2.85
C ALA A 37 14.97 0.73 -1.86
N GLN A 38 15.11 1.31 -0.66
CA GLN A 38 14.02 1.30 0.31
C GLN A 38 12.88 2.06 -0.35
N ASP A 39 11.71 1.42 -0.45
CA ASP A 39 10.53 2.10 -0.92
C ASP A 39 10.28 3.30 0.00
N ALA A 40 10.35 4.51 -0.57
CA ALA A 40 10.17 5.75 0.18
C ALA A 40 8.72 5.94 0.65
N HIS A 41 7.78 5.16 0.09
CA HIS A 41 6.36 5.21 0.40
C HIS A 41 5.77 3.80 0.59
N PRO A 42 6.16 3.08 1.68
CA PRO A 42 5.62 1.76 1.98
C PRO A 42 4.12 1.78 2.32
N GLU A 43 3.57 2.96 2.66
CA GLU A 43 2.14 3.19 2.89
C GLU A 43 1.28 3.09 1.61
N LEU A 44 1.91 3.08 0.42
CA LEU A 44 1.24 2.92 -0.86
C LEU A 44 1.43 1.50 -1.40
N PRO A 45 0.38 0.65 -1.43
CA PRO A 45 0.48 -0.71 -1.97
C PRO A 45 1.08 -0.76 -3.39
N ALA A 46 2.03 -1.66 -3.61
CA ALA A 46 2.64 -1.83 -4.93
C ALA A 46 1.59 -2.20 -5.98
N GLY A 47 1.64 -1.54 -7.16
CA GLY A 47 0.78 -1.91 -8.28
C GLY A 47 0.62 -0.81 -9.34
N PRO A 48 -0.10 -1.12 -10.44
CA PRO A 48 -0.41 -0.14 -11.48
C PRO A 48 -1.14 1.07 -10.89
N GLY A 49 -0.75 2.28 -11.30
CA GLY A 49 -1.35 3.52 -10.81
C GLY A 49 -0.72 4.08 -9.51
N ARG A 50 0.14 3.31 -8.82
CA ARG A 50 0.84 3.78 -7.61
C ARG A 50 1.68 5.03 -7.85
N ASP A 51 2.59 4.96 -8.81
CA ASP A 51 3.59 6.01 -8.99
C ASP A 51 2.96 7.30 -9.54
N VAL A 52 1.96 7.19 -10.42
CA VAL A 52 1.19 8.34 -10.91
C VAL A 52 0.32 8.95 -9.81
N THR A 53 -0.22 8.15 -8.90
CA THR A 53 -0.94 8.64 -7.71
C THR A 53 0.00 9.41 -6.81
N LEU A 54 1.17 8.84 -6.49
CA LEU A 54 2.18 9.53 -5.68
C LEU A 54 2.62 10.84 -6.34
N ALA A 55 2.99 10.80 -7.63
CA ALA A 55 3.49 11.97 -8.35
C ALA A 55 2.44 13.08 -8.55
N THR A 56 1.16 12.72 -8.66
CA THR A 56 0.08 13.68 -8.90
C THR A 56 -0.48 14.24 -7.59
N CYS A 57 -0.83 13.37 -6.64
CA CYS A 57 -1.50 13.78 -5.40
C CYS A 57 -0.57 14.53 -4.44
N THR A 58 0.75 14.35 -4.53
CA THR A 58 1.71 15.04 -3.65
C THR A 58 2.12 16.44 -4.12
N LYS A 59 1.62 16.90 -5.28
CA LYS A 59 1.91 18.25 -5.78
C LYS A 59 1.33 19.37 -4.91
N CYS A 60 0.29 19.06 -4.13
CA CYS A 60 -0.47 20.07 -3.37
C CYS A 60 -0.62 19.75 -1.88
N HIS A 61 -0.60 18.49 -1.48
CA HIS A 61 -0.72 18.07 -0.08
C HIS A 61 -0.03 16.73 0.18
N ALA A 62 0.11 16.32 1.44
CA ALA A 62 0.72 15.04 1.79
C ALA A 62 -0.09 13.84 1.28
N ILE A 63 0.58 12.72 0.99
CA ILE A 63 -0.05 11.47 0.56
C ILE A 63 -0.89 10.81 1.66
N SER A 64 -0.66 11.17 2.92
CA SER A 64 -1.45 10.70 4.07
C SER A 64 -2.93 11.05 3.98
N ASN A 65 -3.30 12.12 3.24
CA ASN A 65 -4.70 12.43 2.95
C ASN A 65 -5.39 11.36 2.08
N VAL A 66 -4.63 10.60 1.29
CA VAL A 66 -5.16 9.49 0.50
C VAL A 66 -5.20 8.23 1.36
N THR A 67 -4.11 7.90 2.03
CA THR A 67 -3.99 6.64 2.79
C THR A 67 -4.90 6.57 4.02
N GLY A 68 -5.35 7.71 4.55
CA GLY A 68 -6.30 7.80 5.66
C GLY A 68 -7.77 7.84 5.24
N GLN A 69 -8.07 7.70 3.96
CA GLN A 69 -9.44 7.75 3.44
C GLN A 69 -9.83 6.40 2.85
N HIS A 70 -11.07 5.99 3.10
CA HIS A 70 -11.66 4.80 2.47
C HIS A 70 -12.99 5.21 1.82
N LYS A 71 -13.07 5.11 0.50
CA LYS A 71 -14.23 5.53 -0.28
C LYS A 71 -14.54 4.53 -1.37
N ASP A 72 -15.80 4.44 -1.77
CA ASP A 72 -16.14 3.74 -3.00
C ASP A 72 -15.66 4.55 -4.23
N ARG A 73 -15.86 3.98 -5.42
CA ARG A 73 -15.43 4.60 -6.67
C ARG A 73 -16.05 5.99 -6.87
N ASP A 74 -17.31 6.16 -6.50
CA ASP A 74 -18.03 7.42 -6.66
C ASP A 74 -17.49 8.50 -5.70
N GLY A 75 -17.22 8.15 -4.44
CA GLY A 75 -16.59 9.04 -3.47
C GLY A 75 -15.17 9.46 -3.88
N TRP A 76 -14.39 8.55 -4.45
CA TRP A 76 -13.07 8.88 -5.00
C TRP A 76 -13.17 9.78 -6.24
N THR A 77 -14.10 9.49 -7.14
CA THR A 77 -14.37 10.31 -8.33
C THR A 77 -14.74 11.75 -7.94
N ALA A 78 -15.61 11.91 -6.94
CA ALA A 78 -16.00 13.22 -6.41
C ALA A 78 -14.80 13.97 -5.81
N THR A 79 -13.93 13.26 -5.09
CA THR A 79 -12.71 13.82 -4.49
C THR A 79 -11.74 14.33 -5.55
N ILE A 80 -11.43 13.50 -6.56
CA ILE A 80 -10.54 13.87 -7.66
C ILE A 80 -11.11 15.04 -8.45
N THR A 81 -12.41 15.01 -8.77
CA THR A 81 -13.10 16.10 -9.49
C THR A 81 -12.99 17.42 -8.73
N LYS A 82 -13.17 17.40 -7.40
CA LYS A 82 -13.01 18.58 -6.56
C LYS A 82 -11.57 19.11 -6.58
N MET A 83 -10.57 18.22 -6.55
CA MET A 83 -9.17 18.59 -6.64
C MET A 83 -8.82 19.19 -8.01
N VAL A 84 -9.36 18.64 -9.11
CA VAL A 84 -9.24 19.23 -10.45
C VAL A 84 -9.86 20.63 -10.48
N GLY A 85 -11.04 20.81 -9.88
CA GLY A 85 -11.67 22.13 -9.71
C GLY A 85 -10.82 23.11 -8.87
N TYR A 86 -9.95 22.60 -8.00
CA TYR A 86 -8.98 23.38 -7.23
C TYR A 86 -7.62 23.56 -7.93
N GLY A 87 -7.47 23.04 -9.15
CA GLY A 87 -6.26 23.21 -9.97
C GLY A 87 -5.30 22.02 -9.98
N ALA A 88 -5.73 20.83 -9.55
CA ALA A 88 -4.95 19.62 -9.78
C ALA A 88 -4.74 19.39 -11.29
N THR A 89 -3.51 19.07 -11.68
CA THR A 89 -3.10 18.92 -13.08
C THR A 89 -2.66 17.47 -13.38
N GLY A 90 -3.18 16.93 -14.48
CA GLY A 90 -2.93 15.57 -14.98
C GLY A 90 -3.68 15.34 -16.29
N THR A 91 -3.38 14.26 -17.00
CA THR A 91 -4.17 13.83 -18.16
C THR A 91 -5.40 13.02 -17.73
N ASP A 92 -6.39 12.87 -18.62
CA ASP A 92 -7.56 12.02 -18.34
C ASP A 92 -7.15 10.56 -18.06
N ASP A 93 -6.15 10.06 -18.78
CA ASP A 93 -5.58 8.73 -18.57
C ASP A 93 -4.91 8.61 -17.18
N ASP A 94 -4.15 9.63 -16.76
CA ASP A 94 -3.56 9.66 -15.42
C ASP A 94 -4.64 9.62 -14.34
N PHE A 95 -5.69 10.44 -14.47
CA PHE A 95 -6.79 10.45 -13.50
C PHE A 95 -7.58 9.15 -13.49
N GLY A 96 -7.72 8.47 -14.64
CA GLY A 96 -8.28 7.13 -14.72
C GLY A 96 -7.45 6.11 -13.94
N LEU A 97 -6.12 6.09 -14.15
CA LEU A 97 -5.21 5.21 -13.43
C LEU A 97 -5.18 5.49 -11.92
N ILE A 98 -5.22 6.76 -11.53
CA ILE A 98 -5.30 7.18 -10.13
C ILE A 98 -6.61 6.67 -9.52
N LEU A 99 -7.75 6.89 -10.18
CA LEU A 99 -9.06 6.46 -9.69
C LEU A 99 -9.10 4.94 -9.48
N ASP A 100 -8.60 4.16 -10.44
CA ASP A 100 -8.53 2.71 -10.32
C ASP A 100 -7.64 2.26 -9.16
N TYR A 101 -6.48 2.90 -9.00
CA TYR A 101 -5.55 2.59 -7.91
C TYR A 101 -6.12 2.92 -6.53
N VAL A 102 -6.67 4.12 -6.33
CA VAL A 102 -7.22 4.51 -5.02
C VAL A 102 -8.48 3.75 -4.67
N THR A 103 -9.33 3.41 -5.66
CA THR A 103 -10.51 2.57 -5.42
C THR A 103 -10.11 1.15 -5.02
N LYS A 104 -9.09 0.58 -5.64
CA LYS A 104 -8.62 -0.79 -5.35
C LYS A 104 -7.97 -0.90 -3.97
N ASN A 105 -7.13 0.07 -3.61
CA ASN A 105 -6.26 -0.02 -2.44
C ASN A 105 -6.77 0.75 -1.22
N PHE A 106 -7.66 1.71 -1.43
CA PHE A 106 -8.28 2.56 -0.41
C PHE A 106 -9.81 2.63 -0.63
N GLY A 107 -10.37 1.53 -1.12
CA GLY A 107 -11.80 1.25 -1.21
C GLY A 107 -12.43 1.04 0.18
N LEU A 108 -13.77 1.03 0.24
CA LEU A 108 -14.50 0.66 1.48
C LEU A 108 -14.17 -0.76 1.96
N ASP A 109 -13.84 -1.66 1.03
CA ASP A 109 -13.49 -3.07 1.31
C ASP A 109 -11.98 -3.32 1.33
N SER A 110 -11.14 -2.28 1.19
CA SER A 110 -9.69 -2.45 1.21
C SER A 110 -9.22 -2.77 2.64
N PRO A 111 -8.22 -3.68 2.81
CA PRO A 111 -7.64 -3.95 4.12
C PRO A 111 -7.19 -2.62 4.76
N PRO A 112 -7.38 -2.41 6.07
CA PRO A 112 -6.96 -1.17 6.72
C PRO A 112 -5.49 -0.90 6.40
N ALA A 113 -5.19 0.32 5.95
CA ALA A 113 -3.81 0.80 5.97
C ALA A 113 -3.30 0.65 7.41
N ALA A 114 -2.08 0.14 7.58
CA ALA A 114 -1.51 -0.12 8.89
C ALA A 114 -1.54 1.15 9.76
N ALA A 115 -2.49 1.17 10.70
CA ALA A 115 -2.72 2.07 11.83
C ALA A 115 -2.70 3.59 11.54
N GLY A 116 -3.88 4.22 11.54
CA GLY A 116 -3.99 5.66 11.76
C GLY A 116 -5.36 6.32 11.49
N ALA A 117 -6.28 6.18 12.45
CA ALA A 117 -7.46 7.04 12.73
C ALA A 117 -8.75 6.96 11.86
N ALA A 118 -9.87 6.74 12.56
CA ALA A 118 -11.27 6.89 12.13
C ALA A 118 -11.68 8.38 12.01
N ALA A 119 -12.82 8.83 11.45
CA ALA A 119 -14.14 8.22 11.28
C ALA A 119 -14.97 8.96 10.19
N ASP A 120 -16.11 8.36 9.86
CA ASP A 120 -17.24 8.84 9.01
C ASP A 120 -17.20 8.46 7.52
N ALA A 121 -17.34 7.15 7.29
CA ALA A 121 -18.00 6.55 6.13
C ALA A 121 -18.70 5.28 6.66
N ALA A 122 -19.81 4.86 6.04
CA ALA A 122 -20.53 3.64 6.43
C ALA A 122 -19.51 2.49 6.66
N HIS A 123 -19.51 1.94 7.88
CA HIS A 123 -18.53 0.93 8.26
C HIS A 123 -18.81 -0.32 7.41
N PRO A 124 -17.79 -0.96 6.82
CA PRO A 124 -17.96 -2.31 6.29
C PRO A 124 -18.59 -3.18 7.38
N LYS A 125 -19.39 -4.16 6.96
CA LYS A 125 -20.12 -5.02 7.89
C LYS A 125 -19.18 -5.61 8.96
N ILE A 126 -19.59 -5.54 10.22
CA ILE A 126 -18.85 -5.97 11.40
C ILE A 126 -18.91 -7.50 11.49
N VAL A 127 -17.78 -8.20 11.27
CA VAL A 127 -17.73 -9.67 11.29
C VAL A 127 -17.50 -10.15 12.71
N VAL A 128 -18.58 -10.23 13.48
CA VAL A 128 -18.60 -10.40 14.94
C VAL A 128 -17.76 -11.57 15.43
N ASN A 129 -17.68 -12.68 14.68
CA ASN A 129 -16.92 -13.86 15.08
C ASN A 129 -15.40 -13.72 14.87
N LYS A 130 -14.96 -12.74 14.08
CA LYS A 130 -13.54 -12.52 13.73
C LYS A 130 -12.95 -11.27 14.37
N GLU A 131 -13.78 -10.30 14.74
CA GLU A 131 -13.30 -9.06 15.36
C GLU A 131 -12.59 -9.31 16.70
N THR A 132 -11.51 -8.59 16.94
CA THR A 132 -10.85 -8.53 18.25
C THR A 132 -11.67 -7.72 19.26
N ALA A 133 -11.36 -7.84 20.54
CA ALA A 133 -12.01 -7.00 21.56
C ALA A 133 -11.85 -5.50 21.27
N ALA A 134 -10.68 -5.05 20.79
CA ALA A 134 -10.43 -3.65 20.46
C ALA A 134 -11.24 -3.14 19.25
N GLN A 135 -11.52 -4.02 18.29
CA GLN A 135 -12.39 -3.68 17.16
C GLN A 135 -13.85 -3.61 17.62
N LEU A 136 -14.29 -4.56 18.44
CA LEU A 136 -15.65 -4.55 19.01
C LEU A 136 -15.92 -3.33 19.91
N THR A 137 -14.92 -2.81 20.64
CA THR A 137 -15.11 -1.55 21.39
C THR A 137 -15.36 -0.37 20.46
N THR A 138 -14.57 -0.27 19.39
CA THR A 138 -14.64 0.82 18.42
C THR A 138 -15.93 0.77 17.61
N ASP A 139 -16.25 -0.39 17.03
CA ASP A 139 -17.30 -0.50 16.01
C ASP A 139 -18.71 -0.60 16.61
N LEU A 140 -18.82 -1.20 17.81
CA LEU A 140 -20.09 -1.39 18.53
C LEU A 140 -20.27 -0.45 19.73
N GLY A 141 -19.29 0.41 20.03
CA GLY A 141 -19.32 1.29 21.20
C GLY A 141 -19.35 0.52 22.54
N LEU A 142 -18.73 -0.66 22.57
CA LEU A 142 -18.58 -1.45 23.78
C LEU A 142 -17.45 -0.87 24.64
N THR A 143 -17.56 -1.04 25.96
CA THR A 143 -16.41 -0.88 26.86
C THR A 143 -15.46 -2.07 26.70
N ASP A 144 -14.21 -1.92 27.15
CA ASP A 144 -13.21 -2.98 27.11
C ASP A 144 -13.70 -4.28 27.75
N ASP A 145 -14.42 -4.19 28.87
CA ASP A 145 -14.91 -5.37 29.59
C ASP A 145 -16.09 -6.03 28.87
N GLU A 146 -16.97 -5.24 28.26
CA GLU A 146 -18.05 -5.76 27.42
C GLU A 146 -17.50 -6.49 26.19
N ALA A 147 -16.52 -5.89 25.49
CA ALA A 147 -15.91 -6.51 24.32
C ALA A 147 -15.17 -7.81 24.68
N LYS A 148 -14.43 -7.83 25.79
CA LYS A 148 -13.81 -9.06 26.31
C LYS A 148 -14.85 -10.12 26.66
N ALA A 149 -16.00 -9.73 27.20
CA ALA A 149 -17.09 -10.67 27.49
C ALA A 149 -17.64 -11.29 26.21
N VAL A 150 -17.83 -10.51 25.14
CA VAL A 150 -18.27 -11.02 23.83
C VAL A 150 -17.27 -12.02 23.25
N VAL A 151 -15.97 -11.70 23.26
CA VAL A 151 -14.92 -12.63 22.77
C VAL A 151 -14.87 -13.90 23.61
N SER A 152 -14.85 -13.75 24.94
CA SER A 152 -14.81 -14.89 25.87
C SER A 152 -16.03 -15.80 25.73
N TYR A 153 -17.19 -15.22 25.43
CA TYR A 153 -18.42 -15.98 25.27
C TYR A 153 -18.43 -16.77 23.96
N ARG A 154 -18.00 -16.22 22.82
CA ARG A 154 -17.87 -17.01 21.58
C ARG A 154 -16.82 -18.11 21.67
N GLU A 155 -15.70 -17.86 22.36
CA GLU A 155 -14.66 -18.88 22.56
C GLU A 155 -15.17 -20.08 23.38
N LYS A 156 -16.08 -19.84 24.34
CA LYS A 156 -16.64 -20.88 25.19
C LYS A 156 -17.88 -21.57 24.60
N ASN A 157 -18.72 -20.82 23.89
CA ASN A 157 -20.04 -21.28 23.45
C ASN A 157 -20.11 -21.55 21.93
N GLY A 158 -19.03 -21.24 21.20
CA GLY A 158 -18.97 -21.28 19.75
C GLY A 158 -19.43 -19.96 19.11
N ASP A 159 -19.28 -19.91 17.78
CA ASP A 159 -19.62 -18.74 16.97
C ASP A 159 -21.08 -18.31 17.14
N TYR A 160 -21.29 -17.00 17.17
CA TYR A 160 -22.62 -16.41 17.11
C TYR A 160 -23.21 -16.64 15.71
N LYS A 161 -24.49 -17.01 15.64
CA LYS A 161 -25.20 -17.18 14.35
C LYS A 161 -26.17 -16.05 14.09
N THR A 162 -26.64 -15.41 15.15
CA THR A 162 -27.67 -14.39 15.13
C THR A 162 -27.39 -13.32 16.17
N ILE A 163 -28.03 -12.16 16.02
CA ILE A 163 -27.99 -11.09 17.01
C ILE A 163 -28.56 -11.54 18.38
N ASP A 164 -29.50 -12.48 18.38
CA ASP A 164 -30.06 -13.03 19.62
C ASP A 164 -29.03 -13.84 20.40
N ASP A 165 -28.01 -14.38 19.74
CA ASP A 165 -26.90 -15.06 20.41
C ASP A 165 -25.99 -14.06 21.13
N LEU A 166 -25.77 -12.87 20.55
CA LEU A 166 -25.02 -11.79 21.20
C LEU A 166 -25.72 -11.28 22.47
N LYS A 167 -27.05 -11.24 22.47
CA LYS A 167 -27.84 -10.80 23.63
C LYS A 167 -27.76 -11.76 24.82
N LYS A 168 -27.20 -12.96 24.64
CA LYS A 168 -26.95 -13.93 25.73
C LYS A 168 -25.62 -13.68 26.46
N VAL A 169 -24.79 -12.77 25.94
CA VAL A 169 -23.52 -12.41 26.57
C VAL A 169 -23.82 -11.68 27.89
N PRO A 170 -23.35 -12.19 29.04
CA PRO A 170 -23.60 -11.55 30.32
C PRO A 170 -22.84 -10.22 30.42
N ASN A 171 -23.44 -9.27 31.13
CA ASN A 171 -22.86 -7.95 31.43
C ASN A 171 -22.59 -7.06 30.21
N VAL A 172 -23.35 -7.23 29.13
CA VAL A 172 -23.29 -6.36 27.93
C VAL A 172 -24.66 -5.76 27.66
N ASP A 173 -24.72 -4.46 27.37
CA ASP A 173 -25.99 -3.81 27.00
C ASP A 173 -26.45 -4.24 25.60
N ALA A 174 -27.49 -5.05 25.54
CA ALA A 174 -28.10 -5.56 24.32
C ALA A 174 -28.52 -4.45 23.33
N LYS A 175 -28.83 -3.24 23.81
CA LYS A 175 -29.22 -2.11 22.96
C LYS A 175 -28.12 -1.69 21.99
N LYS A 176 -26.85 -1.90 22.36
CA LYS A 176 -25.69 -1.59 21.50
C LYS A 176 -25.64 -2.49 20.27
N PHE A 177 -26.03 -3.76 20.42
CA PHE A 177 -26.15 -4.68 19.28
C PHE A 177 -27.33 -4.30 18.38
N ASP A 178 -28.48 -3.96 18.97
CA ASP A 178 -29.67 -3.55 18.20
C ASP A 178 -29.43 -2.29 17.36
N ALA A 179 -28.67 -1.33 17.91
CA ALA A 179 -28.29 -0.10 17.20
C ALA A 179 -27.44 -0.33 15.95
N LYS A 180 -26.76 -1.49 15.88
CA LYS A 180 -25.86 -1.87 14.78
C LYS A 180 -26.35 -3.10 14.03
N LYS A 181 -27.59 -3.56 14.27
CA LYS A 181 -28.11 -4.84 13.78
C LYS A 181 -27.98 -5.05 12.28
N ASP A 182 -28.12 -3.97 11.51
CA ASP A 182 -28.07 -4.03 10.06
C ASP A 182 -26.63 -4.18 9.56
N ASP A 183 -25.63 -3.87 10.40
CA ASP A 183 -24.21 -3.92 10.08
C ASP A 183 -23.51 -5.19 10.58
N LEU A 184 -24.18 -6.05 11.35
CA LEU A 184 -23.58 -7.26 11.92
C LEU A 184 -23.55 -8.42 10.91
N LEU A 185 -22.40 -9.08 10.80
CA LEU A 185 -22.23 -10.36 10.12
C LEU A 185 -21.76 -11.44 11.10
N PHE A 186 -22.32 -12.63 10.92
CA PHE A 186 -22.13 -13.79 11.80
C PHE A 186 -21.31 -14.91 11.13
N SER A 187 -20.46 -14.56 10.16
CA SER A 187 -19.66 -15.48 9.31
C SER A 187 -18.15 -15.47 9.60
#